data_AF-A0A950S3T6-F1
#
_entry.id   AF-A0A950S3T6-F1
#
_cell.length_a   1.000
_cell.length_b   1.000
_cell.length_c   1.000
_cell.angle_alpha   90.00
_cell.angle_beta   90.00
_cell.angle_gamma   90.00
#
_symmetry.space_group_name_H-M   'P 1'
#
loop_
_entity.id
_entity.type
_entity.pdbx_description
1 polymer ?
#
loop_
_entity_poly.entity_id
_entity_poly.type
_entity_poly.pdbx_seq_one_letter_code
_entity_poly.pdbx_strand_id
1 'polypeptide(L)'
;MTSRTRLTVLTLAFCVCTSIATIVLAFDVHGAIAQKWQSLGGVGGFLGAPLTNETPTPDGVGRFNHFVGGSIYWTPALGAHEVHGQIRNKWESLGWERSFLGYPISDELGDARGRFSNFQGGTIYWAGDIGAHSMYGPVRAKWQALGGAAFLGYPIQDELLTPDQHGHYVHFERGSIYWTPETGAHEVHGQIRNKWERLSWERGALGYPISDEFQDGTYRRSNFQHGSIRWSADTGAVASRSVKID
;
A
#
# COMPACT_ATOMS: atom_id res chain seq x y z
N MET A 1 -26.94 -42.10 65.63
CA MET A 1 -27.43 -41.76 64.27
C MET A 1 -27.66 -40.26 64.19
N THR A 2 -26.81 -39.57 63.41
CA THR A 2 -27.08 -38.34 62.63
C THR A 2 -27.80 -37.13 63.26
N SER A 3 -27.00 -36.18 63.77
CA SER A 3 -26.82 -34.77 63.31
C SER A 3 -28.04 -33.94 62.83
N ARG A 4 -28.21 -32.71 63.37
CA ARG A 4 -27.78 -31.45 62.71
C ARG A 4 -28.29 -30.17 63.42
N THR A 5 -27.34 -29.26 63.59
CA THR A 5 -27.42 -27.85 64.01
C THR A 5 -28.32 -27.02 63.08
N ARG A 6 -29.15 -26.13 63.63
CA ARG A 6 -29.81 -25.04 62.89
C ARG A 6 -29.19 -23.71 63.27
N LEU A 7 -28.51 -23.07 62.32
CA LEU A 7 -28.04 -21.68 62.42
C LEU A 7 -29.01 -20.78 61.64
N THR A 8 -29.45 -19.70 62.28
CA THR A 8 -30.34 -18.66 61.76
C THR A 8 -29.65 -17.88 60.64
N VAL A 9 -30.27 -17.80 59.45
CA VAL A 9 -29.81 -16.92 58.37
C VAL A 9 -30.57 -15.59 58.48
N LEU A 10 -29.84 -14.55 58.89
CA LEU A 10 -30.27 -13.15 58.81
C LEU A 10 -30.13 -12.68 57.36
N THR A 11 -31.20 -12.11 56.81
CA THR A 11 -31.27 -11.61 55.44
C THR A 11 -30.43 -10.33 55.31
N LEU A 12 -29.35 -10.35 54.51
CA LEU A 12 -28.71 -9.14 54.02
C LEU A 12 -29.06 -8.97 52.54
N ALA A 13 -29.76 -7.90 52.22
CA ALA A 13 -30.10 -7.50 50.85
C ALA A 13 -28.82 -7.18 50.07
N PHE A 14 -28.48 -8.00 49.07
CA PHE A 14 -27.49 -7.64 48.06
C PHE A 14 -28.21 -7.15 46.80
N CYS A 15 -27.88 -5.93 46.43
CA CYS A 15 -28.26 -5.21 45.23
C CYS A 15 -28.07 -6.09 43.98
N VAL A 16 -29.14 -6.27 43.20
CA VAL A 16 -29.08 -6.92 41.88
C VAL A 16 -28.51 -5.91 40.89
N CYS A 17 -27.19 -5.80 40.82
CA CYS A 17 -26.53 -5.19 39.67
C CYS A 17 -26.50 -6.26 38.58
N THR A 18 -27.47 -6.22 37.66
CA THR A 18 -27.41 -6.96 36.40
C THR A 18 -26.24 -6.43 35.57
N SER A 19 -25.03 -6.89 35.84
CA SER A 19 -23.97 -6.83 34.85
C SER A 19 -24.36 -7.80 33.75
N ILE A 20 -24.74 -7.27 32.58
CA ILE A 20 -24.65 -8.04 31.34
C ILE A 20 -23.17 -8.38 31.22
N ALA A 21 -22.80 -9.58 31.66
CA ALA A 21 -21.52 -10.18 31.31
C ALA A 21 -21.59 -10.39 29.80
N THR A 22 -21.22 -9.35 29.06
CA THR A 22 -20.94 -9.44 27.64
C THR A 22 -19.92 -10.56 27.55
N ILE A 23 -20.32 -11.70 27.00
CA ILE A 23 -19.40 -12.78 26.69
C ILE A 23 -18.50 -12.20 25.60
N VAL A 24 -17.42 -11.56 26.03
CA VAL A 24 -16.31 -11.27 25.14
C VAL A 24 -15.78 -12.66 24.81
N LEU A 25 -15.97 -13.10 23.57
CA LEU A 25 -15.24 -14.26 23.08
C LEU A 25 -13.77 -13.96 23.35
N ALA A 26 -13.18 -14.68 24.31
CA ALA A 26 -11.79 -14.55 24.65
C ALA A 26 -10.99 -15.20 23.52
N PHE A 27 -10.73 -14.44 22.47
CA PHE A 27 -9.82 -14.88 21.43
C PHE A 27 -8.40 -14.84 21.97
N ASP A 28 -7.64 -15.89 21.68
CA ASP A 28 -6.26 -15.99 22.09
C ASP A 28 -5.40 -15.04 21.26
N VAL A 29 -4.75 -14.10 21.94
CA VAL A 29 -3.74 -13.21 21.39
C VAL A 29 -2.56 -13.33 22.33
N HIS A 30 -1.44 -13.85 21.84
CA HIS A 30 -0.28 -14.12 22.69
C HIS A 30 1.03 -13.66 22.05
N GLY A 31 2.15 -13.89 22.74
CA GLY A 31 3.50 -13.61 22.22
C GLY A 31 3.68 -12.18 21.69
N ALA A 32 4.38 -12.08 20.55
CA ALA A 32 4.72 -10.81 19.93
C ALA A 32 3.49 -10.06 19.38
N ILE A 33 2.45 -10.78 18.94
CA ILE A 33 1.21 -10.16 18.46
C ILE A 33 0.47 -9.49 19.64
N ALA A 34 0.37 -10.15 20.78
CA ALA A 34 -0.21 -9.55 21.98
C ALA A 34 0.56 -8.33 22.45
N GLN A 35 1.90 -8.42 22.50
CA GLN A 35 2.74 -7.28 22.88
C GLN A 35 2.50 -6.08 21.97
N LYS A 36 2.44 -6.30 20.66
CA LYS A 36 2.13 -5.25 19.68
C LYS A 36 0.74 -4.67 19.90
N TRP A 37 -0.28 -5.51 19.99
CA TRP A 37 -1.67 -5.06 20.21
C TRP A 37 -1.82 -4.23 21.49
N GLN A 38 -1.20 -4.66 22.59
CA GLN A 38 -1.20 -3.91 23.85
C GLN A 38 -0.47 -2.57 23.72
N SER A 39 0.66 -2.53 23.00
CA SER A 39 1.38 -1.26 22.74
C SER A 39 0.57 -0.26 21.92
N LEU A 40 -0.42 -0.74 21.15
CA LEU A 40 -1.35 0.07 20.35
C LEU A 40 -2.65 0.42 21.11
N GLY A 41 -2.69 0.18 22.43
CA GLY A 41 -3.84 0.49 23.29
C GLY A 41 -4.80 -0.68 23.52
N GLY A 42 -4.48 -1.88 23.02
CA GLY A 42 -5.30 -3.07 23.18
C GLY A 42 -6.74 -2.86 22.71
N VAL A 43 -7.70 -3.33 23.51
CA VAL A 43 -9.14 -3.19 23.21
C VAL A 43 -9.61 -1.74 23.14
N GLY A 44 -8.94 -0.81 23.84
CA GLY A 44 -9.24 0.62 23.80
C GLY A 44 -8.54 1.37 22.66
N GLY A 45 -7.65 0.69 21.94
CA GLY A 45 -6.92 1.24 20.79
C GLY A 45 -7.72 1.17 19.49
N PHE A 46 -7.14 1.70 18.41
CA PHE A 46 -7.79 1.76 17.10
C PHE A 46 -8.03 0.38 16.46
N LEU A 47 -7.25 -0.64 16.84
CA LEU A 47 -7.47 -2.02 16.39
C LEU A 47 -8.70 -2.65 17.08
N GLY A 48 -9.04 -2.24 18.30
CA GLY A 48 -10.17 -2.78 19.05
C GLY A 48 -9.99 -4.25 19.46
N ALA A 49 -11.11 -4.94 19.66
CA ALA A 49 -11.13 -6.34 20.09
C ALA A 49 -10.62 -7.30 18.99
N PRO A 50 -9.97 -8.41 19.36
CA PRO A 50 -9.64 -9.47 18.41
C PRO A 50 -10.91 -10.13 17.84
N LEU A 51 -10.81 -10.59 16.60
CA LEU A 51 -11.85 -11.33 15.87
C LEU A 51 -11.47 -12.80 15.62
N THR A 52 -10.20 -13.14 15.79
CA THR A 52 -9.68 -14.50 15.62
C THR A 52 -8.72 -14.84 16.75
N ASN A 53 -8.55 -16.13 17.03
CA ASN A 53 -7.38 -16.63 17.75
C ASN A 53 -6.11 -16.41 16.92
N GLU A 54 -4.95 -16.46 17.57
CA GLU A 54 -3.66 -16.43 16.89
C GLU A 54 -3.52 -17.67 16.00
N THR A 55 -3.59 -17.45 14.69
CA THR A 55 -3.71 -18.52 13.69
C THR A 55 -2.42 -18.57 12.87
N PRO A 56 -1.88 -19.76 12.57
CA PRO A 56 -0.78 -19.87 11.61
C PRO A 56 -1.22 -19.39 10.23
N THR A 57 -0.34 -18.68 9.52
CA THR A 57 -0.59 -18.34 8.13
C THR A 57 -0.60 -19.60 7.25
N PRO A 58 -1.39 -19.62 6.15
CA PRO A 58 -1.47 -20.73 5.20
C PRO A 58 -0.13 -21.24 4.63
N ASP A 59 0.90 -20.39 4.54
CA ASP A 59 2.25 -20.75 4.09
C ASP A 59 3.10 -21.43 5.19
N GLY A 60 2.62 -21.44 6.44
CA GLY A 60 3.30 -22.00 7.60
C GLY A 60 4.45 -21.16 8.17
N VAL A 61 4.69 -19.95 7.67
CA VAL A 61 5.83 -19.11 8.06
C VAL A 61 5.52 -18.21 9.25
N GLY A 62 4.32 -17.62 9.25
CA GLY A 62 3.91 -16.60 10.20
C GLY A 62 2.71 -17.00 11.04
N ARG A 63 2.29 -16.04 11.86
CA ARG A 63 1.06 -16.07 12.64
C ARG A 63 0.35 -14.74 12.52
N PHE A 64 -0.96 -14.74 12.71
CA PHE A 64 -1.75 -13.51 12.66
C PHE A 64 -2.95 -13.55 13.59
N ASN A 65 -3.42 -12.35 13.95
CA ASN A 65 -4.77 -12.11 14.46
C ASN A 65 -5.43 -11.03 13.60
N HIS A 66 -6.72 -11.23 13.29
CA HIS A 66 -7.57 -10.14 12.84
C HIS A 66 -8.22 -9.47 14.05
N PHE A 67 -8.38 -8.15 13.95
CA PHE A 67 -9.03 -7.29 14.94
C PHE A 67 -10.13 -6.50 14.24
N VAL A 68 -11.05 -5.92 15.02
CA VAL A 68 -12.15 -5.09 14.48
C VAL A 68 -11.63 -4.00 13.54
N GLY A 69 -10.55 -3.33 13.94
CA GLY A 69 -9.97 -2.20 13.20
C GLY A 69 -8.81 -2.56 12.28
N GLY A 70 -8.32 -3.79 12.26
CA GLY A 70 -7.12 -4.12 11.48
C GLY A 70 -6.63 -5.55 11.63
N SER A 71 -5.35 -5.78 11.36
CA SER A 71 -4.72 -7.09 11.52
C SER A 71 -3.29 -6.92 11.96
N ILE A 72 -2.79 -7.86 12.76
CA ILE A 72 -1.37 -7.92 13.10
C ILE A 72 -0.85 -9.25 12.58
N TYR A 73 0.22 -9.18 11.79
CA TYR A 73 0.94 -10.32 11.28
C TYR A 73 2.35 -10.35 11.89
N TRP A 74 2.81 -11.55 12.22
CA TRP A 74 4.13 -11.78 12.76
C TRP A 74 4.84 -12.88 11.99
N THR A 75 6.13 -12.69 11.74
CA THR A 75 7.05 -13.78 11.36
C THR A 75 8.31 -13.72 12.23
N PRO A 76 9.05 -14.85 12.38
CA PRO A 76 10.31 -14.86 13.12
C PRO A 76 11.33 -13.84 12.59
N ALA A 77 11.33 -13.58 11.28
CA ALA A 77 12.31 -12.70 10.63
C ALA A 77 11.93 -11.22 10.66
N LEU A 78 10.63 -10.90 10.63
CA LEU A 78 10.15 -9.53 10.43
C LEU A 78 9.59 -8.91 11.70
N GLY A 79 9.25 -9.71 12.71
CA GLY A 79 8.52 -9.24 13.88
C GLY A 79 7.04 -8.98 13.59
N ALA A 80 6.34 -8.34 14.53
CA ALA A 80 4.90 -8.10 14.49
C ALA A 80 4.60 -6.69 13.95
N HIS A 81 3.82 -6.63 12.86
CA HIS A 81 3.41 -5.39 12.21
C HIS A 81 1.90 -5.36 12.06
N GLU A 82 1.32 -4.19 12.34
CA GLU A 82 -0.10 -3.97 12.10
C GLU A 82 -0.34 -3.50 10.66
N VAL A 83 -1.49 -3.85 10.10
CA VAL A 83 -2.04 -3.24 8.90
C VAL A 83 -3.52 -2.98 9.14
N HIS A 84 -4.01 -1.77 8.85
CA HIS A 84 -5.41 -1.39 9.07
C HIS A 84 -6.03 -0.65 7.89
N GLY A 85 -7.31 -0.29 8.05
CA GLY A 85 -8.05 0.56 7.12
C GLY A 85 -8.02 0.09 5.66
N GLN A 86 -7.91 1.06 4.75
CA GLN A 86 -7.95 0.80 3.30
C GLN A 86 -6.69 0.08 2.78
N ILE A 87 -5.56 0.24 3.45
CA ILE A 87 -4.32 -0.48 3.09
C ILE A 87 -4.49 -1.97 3.37
N ARG A 88 -5.04 -2.33 4.54
CA ARG A 88 -5.39 -3.72 4.86
C ARG A 88 -6.39 -4.30 3.86
N ASN A 89 -7.46 -3.56 3.56
CA ASN A 89 -8.48 -4.03 2.61
C ASN A 89 -7.89 -4.27 1.21
N LYS A 90 -6.95 -3.41 0.78
CA LYS A 90 -6.22 -3.61 -0.46
C LYS A 90 -5.37 -4.87 -0.42
N TRP A 91 -4.58 -5.04 0.63
CA TRP A 91 -3.74 -6.22 0.81
C TRP A 91 -4.56 -7.53 0.87
N GLU A 92 -5.70 -7.49 1.55
CA GLU A 92 -6.71 -8.56 1.57
C GLU A 92 -7.18 -8.92 0.15
N SER A 93 -7.55 -7.92 -0.65
CA SER A 93 -8.00 -8.13 -2.04
C SER A 93 -6.92 -8.73 -2.95
N LEU A 94 -5.64 -8.55 -2.60
CA LEU A 94 -4.50 -9.13 -3.33
C LEU A 94 -4.18 -10.55 -2.88
N GLY A 95 -4.82 -11.05 -1.82
CA GLY A 95 -4.57 -12.39 -1.27
C GLY A 95 -3.59 -12.43 -0.10
N TRP A 96 -3.50 -11.34 0.68
CA TRP A 96 -2.74 -11.28 1.93
C TRP A 96 -1.25 -11.61 1.75
N GLU A 97 -0.65 -12.35 2.69
CA GLU A 97 0.75 -12.76 2.68
C GLU A 97 1.10 -13.72 1.52
N ARG A 98 0.09 -14.30 0.86
CA ARG A 98 0.29 -15.12 -0.35
C ARG A 98 0.37 -14.31 -1.63
N SER A 99 0.06 -13.02 -1.57
CA SER A 99 0.21 -12.10 -2.69
C SER A 99 1.68 -11.82 -3.00
N PHE A 100 1.95 -11.17 -4.13
CA PHE A 100 3.31 -10.73 -4.49
C PHE A 100 3.92 -9.74 -3.48
N LEU A 101 3.13 -9.13 -2.60
CA LEU A 101 3.61 -8.25 -1.55
C LEU A 101 4.21 -9.00 -0.36
N GLY A 102 3.75 -10.22 -0.07
CA GLY A 102 4.18 -10.97 1.11
C GLY A 102 3.72 -10.32 2.41
N TYR A 103 4.54 -10.45 3.46
CA TYR A 103 4.25 -9.95 4.81
C TYR A 103 4.52 -8.45 4.95
N PRO A 104 3.80 -7.76 5.86
CA PRO A 104 4.16 -6.40 6.25
C PRO A 104 5.52 -6.38 6.95
N ILE A 105 6.29 -5.33 6.67
CA ILE A 105 7.59 -5.03 7.30
C ILE A 105 7.60 -3.70 8.06
N SER A 106 6.48 -2.99 8.02
CA SER A 106 6.20 -1.82 8.85
C SER A 106 4.73 -1.81 9.25
N ASP A 107 4.43 -1.08 10.32
CA ASP A 107 3.08 -0.59 10.58
C ASP A 107 2.63 0.39 9.48
N GLU A 108 1.39 0.86 9.57
CA GLU A 108 0.90 1.95 8.74
C GLU A 108 1.49 3.30 9.19
N LEU A 109 2.26 3.91 8.30
CA LEU A 109 2.98 5.16 8.50
C LEU A 109 2.27 6.32 7.77
N GLY A 110 2.45 7.54 8.27
CA GLY A 110 2.00 8.75 7.56
C GLY A 110 2.95 9.11 6.41
N ASP A 111 2.38 9.61 5.31
CA ASP A 111 3.13 10.13 4.16
C ASP A 111 2.37 11.35 3.64
N ALA A 112 2.94 12.55 3.70
CA ALA A 112 2.29 13.80 3.27
C ALA A 112 0.79 13.92 3.69
N ARG A 113 -0.14 13.78 2.72
CA ARG A 113 -1.59 13.84 2.93
C ARG A 113 -2.26 12.45 3.02
N GLY A 114 -1.47 11.40 2.94
CA GLY A 114 -1.86 10.00 2.90
C GLY A 114 -1.10 9.15 3.93
N ARG A 115 -1.15 7.84 3.71
CA ARG A 115 -0.57 6.81 4.57
C ARG A 115 0.00 5.68 3.72
N PHE A 116 0.90 4.88 4.27
CA PHE A 116 1.45 3.71 3.57
C PHE A 116 1.88 2.61 4.54
N SER A 117 1.89 1.37 4.05
CA SER A 117 2.56 0.25 4.73
C SER A 117 3.54 -0.40 3.77
N ASN A 118 4.74 -0.70 4.27
CA ASN A 118 5.73 -1.46 3.52
C ASN A 118 5.49 -2.96 3.71
N PHE A 119 5.64 -3.69 2.62
CA PHE A 119 5.62 -5.14 2.55
C PHE A 119 6.93 -5.63 1.96
N GLN A 120 7.22 -6.92 2.09
CA GLN A 120 8.45 -7.52 1.54
C GLN A 120 8.62 -7.24 0.04
N GLY A 121 7.54 -7.38 -0.72
CA GLY A 121 7.54 -7.24 -2.18
C GLY A 121 7.19 -5.85 -2.70
N GLY A 122 6.78 -4.91 -1.86
CA GLY A 122 6.26 -3.62 -2.32
C GLY A 122 5.75 -2.71 -1.22
N THR A 123 5.01 -1.68 -1.60
CA THR A 123 4.38 -0.74 -0.68
C THR A 123 2.97 -0.48 -1.16
N ILE A 124 2.01 -0.46 -0.25
CA ILE A 124 0.66 0.05 -0.55
C ILE A 124 0.59 1.47 -0.01
N TYR A 125 0.27 2.42 -0.89
CA TYR A 125 0.02 3.82 -0.54
C TYR A 125 -1.47 4.10 -0.56
N TRP A 126 -1.94 4.94 0.35
CA TRP A 126 -3.32 5.37 0.43
C TRP A 126 -3.41 6.89 0.57
N ALA A 127 -4.36 7.50 -0.13
CA ALA A 127 -4.80 8.86 0.11
C ALA A 127 -6.32 8.94 0.06
N GLY A 128 -6.93 9.80 0.89
CA GLY A 128 -8.38 9.77 1.13
C GLY A 128 -9.29 9.99 -0.09
N ASP A 129 -8.81 10.74 -1.07
CA ASP A 129 -9.47 11.06 -2.35
C ASP A 129 -9.07 10.11 -3.50
N ILE A 130 -8.02 9.29 -3.34
CA ILE A 130 -7.48 8.42 -4.40
C ILE A 130 -7.72 6.92 -4.12
N GLY A 131 -7.78 6.53 -2.84
CA GLY A 131 -7.82 5.13 -2.42
C GLY A 131 -6.43 4.50 -2.25
N ALA A 132 -6.40 3.18 -2.08
CA ALA A 132 -5.18 2.42 -1.79
C ALA A 132 -4.67 1.66 -3.02
N HIS A 133 -3.40 1.88 -3.38
CA HIS A 133 -2.76 1.30 -4.57
C HIS A 133 -1.36 0.77 -4.25
N SER A 134 -1.02 -0.37 -4.84
CA SER A 134 0.28 -1.02 -4.64
C SER A 134 1.30 -0.59 -5.69
N MET A 135 2.53 -0.32 -5.25
CA MET A 135 3.69 -0.09 -6.10
C MET A 135 4.90 -0.90 -5.62
N TYR A 136 5.75 -1.33 -6.55
CA TYR A 136 6.89 -2.17 -6.24
C TYR A 136 8.08 -1.89 -7.18
N GLY A 137 9.16 -2.64 -6.97
CA GLY A 137 10.28 -2.69 -7.89
C GLY A 137 10.88 -1.34 -8.32
N PRO A 138 11.35 -1.24 -9.58
CA PRO A 138 12.00 -0.05 -10.11
C PRO A 138 11.07 1.18 -10.22
N VAL A 139 9.77 0.97 -10.47
CA VAL A 139 8.80 2.07 -10.57
C VAL A 139 8.66 2.79 -9.23
N ARG A 140 8.46 2.02 -8.13
CA ARG A 140 8.45 2.58 -6.77
C ARG A 140 9.75 3.30 -6.42
N ALA A 141 10.89 2.69 -6.72
CA ALA A 141 12.20 3.28 -6.43
C ALA A 141 12.39 4.61 -7.15
N LYS A 142 11.97 4.69 -8.43
CA LYS A 142 12.01 5.93 -9.22
C LYS A 142 11.11 7.01 -8.63
N TRP A 143 9.86 6.66 -8.29
CA TRP A 143 8.92 7.59 -7.68
C TRP A 143 9.47 8.20 -6.38
N GLN A 144 10.06 7.37 -5.51
CA GLN A 144 10.70 7.83 -4.28
C GLN A 144 11.91 8.76 -4.56
N ALA A 145 12.76 8.40 -5.53
CA ALA A 145 13.91 9.22 -5.91
C ALA A 145 13.53 10.60 -6.47
N LEU A 146 12.36 10.71 -7.09
CA LEU A 146 11.81 11.97 -7.60
C LEU A 146 11.13 12.83 -6.52
N GLY A 147 11.12 12.40 -5.26
CA GLY A 147 10.44 13.10 -4.16
C GLY A 147 9.00 12.65 -3.92
N GLY A 148 8.59 11.53 -4.52
CA GLY A 148 7.33 10.85 -4.24
C GLY A 148 6.08 11.71 -4.45
N ALA A 149 5.19 11.68 -3.45
CA ALA A 149 3.91 12.37 -3.49
C ALA A 149 4.04 13.90 -3.65
N ALA A 150 5.17 14.48 -3.24
CA ALA A 150 5.43 15.91 -3.42
C ALA A 150 5.63 16.28 -4.91
N PHE A 151 6.17 15.36 -5.72
CA PHE A 151 6.43 15.62 -7.14
C PHE A 151 5.30 15.08 -8.03
N LEU A 152 5.10 13.77 -8.10
CA LEU A 152 4.10 13.16 -8.99
C LEU A 152 2.71 13.00 -8.37
N GLY A 153 2.58 13.18 -7.05
CA GLY A 153 1.36 12.82 -6.32
C GLY A 153 1.27 11.32 -6.06
N TYR A 154 0.12 10.87 -5.58
CA TYR A 154 -0.16 9.46 -5.29
C TYR A 154 -0.39 8.66 -6.57
N PRO A 155 -0.11 7.34 -6.53
CA PRO A 155 -0.57 6.42 -7.56
C PRO A 155 -2.10 6.44 -7.63
N ILE A 156 -2.67 6.54 -8.83
CA ILE A 156 -4.13 6.52 -9.05
C ILE A 156 -4.65 5.15 -9.48
N GLN A 157 -3.73 4.20 -9.66
CA GLN A 157 -3.96 2.79 -9.96
C GLN A 157 -2.80 1.98 -9.37
N ASP A 158 -2.98 0.65 -9.26
CA ASP A 158 -1.86 -0.25 -9.00
C ASP A 158 -0.82 -0.19 -10.13
N GLU A 159 0.39 -0.65 -9.82
CA GLU A 159 1.38 -0.98 -10.83
C GLU A 159 0.88 -2.13 -11.71
N LEU A 160 0.84 -1.89 -13.03
CA LEU A 160 0.34 -2.82 -14.02
C LEU A 160 1.46 -3.19 -15.01
N LEU A 161 1.34 -4.37 -15.61
CA LEU A 161 2.06 -4.67 -16.84
C LEU A 161 1.58 -3.74 -17.95
N THR A 162 2.52 -3.29 -18.78
CA THR A 162 2.20 -2.58 -20.01
C THR A 162 1.36 -3.48 -20.93
N PRO A 163 0.53 -2.94 -21.83
CA PRO A 163 -0.34 -3.74 -22.68
C PRO A 163 0.37 -4.79 -23.56
N ASP A 164 1.63 -4.56 -23.91
CA ASP A 164 2.50 -5.50 -24.63
C ASP A 164 3.20 -6.52 -23.72
N GLN A 165 2.96 -6.46 -22.40
CA GLN A 165 3.57 -7.29 -21.35
C GLN A 165 5.10 -7.19 -21.25
N HIS A 166 5.69 -6.13 -21.81
CA HIS A 166 7.15 -5.96 -21.86
C HIS A 166 7.72 -5.17 -20.66
N GLY A 167 6.89 -4.32 -20.06
CA GLY A 167 7.29 -3.43 -18.97
C GLY A 167 6.22 -3.30 -17.89
N HIS A 168 6.51 -2.42 -16.93
CA HIS A 168 5.58 -2.04 -15.87
C HIS A 168 5.35 -0.53 -15.91
N TYR A 169 4.15 -0.10 -15.51
CA TYR A 169 3.84 1.32 -15.41
C TYR A 169 2.88 1.62 -14.26
N VAL A 170 2.98 2.86 -13.78
CA VAL A 170 2.03 3.46 -12.83
C VAL A 170 1.66 4.84 -13.34
N HIS A 171 0.37 5.14 -13.33
CA HIS A 171 -0.14 6.50 -13.46
C HIS A 171 -0.27 7.14 -12.06
N PHE A 172 0.13 8.40 -11.99
CA PHE A 172 0.06 9.24 -10.80
C PHE A 172 -0.81 10.46 -11.09
N GLU A 173 -1.22 11.18 -10.03
CA GLU A 173 -2.01 12.41 -10.15
C GLU A 173 -1.42 13.41 -11.16
N ARG A 174 -0.08 13.54 -11.19
CA ARG A 174 0.62 14.55 -12.01
C ARG A 174 1.56 13.97 -13.06
N GLY A 175 1.61 12.65 -13.25
CA GLY A 175 2.51 12.07 -14.24
C GLY A 175 2.38 10.56 -14.37
N SER A 176 3.39 9.93 -14.96
CA SER A 176 3.49 8.48 -15.10
C SER A 176 4.94 8.05 -15.03
N ILE A 177 5.18 6.86 -14.52
CA ILE A 177 6.48 6.20 -14.62
C ILE A 177 6.29 4.91 -15.39
N TYR A 178 7.17 4.68 -16.35
CA TYR A 178 7.25 3.46 -17.14
C TYR A 178 8.64 2.85 -16.95
N TRP A 179 8.70 1.53 -16.86
CA TRP A 179 9.92 0.76 -16.76
C TRP A 179 9.91 -0.40 -17.75
N THR A 180 11.02 -0.60 -18.46
CA THR A 180 11.35 -1.86 -19.15
C THR A 180 12.79 -2.28 -18.78
N PRO A 181 13.17 -3.56 -19.01
CA PRO A 181 14.54 -4.01 -18.79
C PRO A 181 15.60 -3.22 -19.59
N GLU A 182 15.25 -2.72 -20.77
CA GLU A 182 16.18 -2.02 -21.69
C GLU A 182 16.30 -0.53 -21.39
N THR A 183 15.21 0.11 -20.96
CA THR A 183 15.18 1.57 -20.74
C THR A 183 15.40 1.94 -19.29
N GLY A 184 15.05 1.07 -18.34
CA GLY A 184 14.91 1.47 -16.95
C GLY A 184 13.68 2.35 -16.71
N ALA A 185 13.55 2.88 -15.48
CA ALA A 185 12.37 3.59 -15.02
C ALA A 185 12.48 5.09 -15.29
N HIS A 186 11.54 5.62 -16.07
CA HIS A 186 11.50 7.01 -16.48
C HIS A 186 10.15 7.63 -16.22
N GLU A 187 10.13 8.86 -15.71
CA GLU A 187 8.90 9.62 -15.59
C GLU A 187 8.60 10.42 -16.85
N VAL A 188 7.31 10.58 -17.11
CA VAL A 188 6.79 11.55 -18.08
C VAL A 188 5.64 12.28 -17.41
N HIS A 189 5.65 13.61 -17.41
CA HIS A 189 4.65 14.40 -16.71
C HIS A 189 4.16 15.60 -17.53
N GLY A 190 3.17 16.31 -16.98
CA GLY A 190 2.64 17.54 -17.56
C GLY A 190 2.20 17.45 -19.02
N GLN A 191 2.49 18.50 -19.80
CA GLN A 191 2.05 18.62 -21.19
C GLN A 191 2.77 17.63 -22.14
N ILE A 192 3.98 17.21 -21.79
CA ILE A 192 4.71 16.19 -22.55
C ILE A 192 3.97 14.85 -22.44
N ARG A 193 3.59 14.44 -21.23
CA ARG A 193 2.78 13.23 -21.01
C ARG A 193 1.45 13.30 -21.75
N ASN A 194 0.73 14.41 -21.64
CA ASN A 194 -0.56 14.59 -22.33
C ASN A 194 -0.43 14.48 -23.86
N LYS A 195 0.69 14.94 -24.42
CA LYS A 195 0.97 14.77 -25.85
C LYS A 195 1.27 13.32 -26.19
N TRP A 196 2.08 12.63 -25.38
CA TRP A 196 2.41 11.23 -25.57
C TRP A 196 1.18 10.31 -25.47
N GLU A 197 0.27 10.58 -24.54
CA GLU A 197 -1.04 9.95 -24.42
C GLU A 197 -1.83 10.00 -25.73
N ARG A 198 -1.97 11.21 -26.31
CA ARG A 198 -2.66 11.41 -27.60
C ARG A 198 -1.96 10.72 -28.76
N LEU A 199 -0.69 10.35 -28.59
CA LEU A 199 0.09 9.57 -29.54
C LEU A 199 0.04 8.06 -29.24
N SER A 200 -0.90 7.62 -28.39
CA SER A 200 -1.11 6.22 -28.01
C SER A 200 -0.01 5.61 -27.13
N TRP A 201 0.63 6.43 -26.30
CA TRP A 201 1.57 5.99 -25.26
C TRP A 201 2.73 5.14 -25.81
N GLU A 202 3.13 4.09 -25.08
CA GLU A 202 4.21 3.16 -25.44
C GLU A 202 3.93 2.37 -26.72
N ARG A 203 2.65 2.16 -27.07
CA ARG A 203 2.24 1.54 -28.34
C ARG A 203 2.30 2.51 -29.52
N GLY A 204 2.52 3.78 -29.24
CA GLY A 204 2.61 4.84 -30.22
C GLY A 204 3.91 4.81 -31.02
N ALA A 205 3.99 5.69 -32.03
CA ALA A 205 5.15 5.79 -32.92
C ALA A 205 6.46 6.24 -32.24
N LEU A 206 6.38 6.68 -30.97
CA LEU A 206 7.52 7.10 -30.16
C LEU A 206 8.10 5.97 -29.29
N GLY A 207 7.31 4.96 -28.93
CA GLY A 207 7.72 3.88 -28.02
C GLY A 207 7.81 4.32 -26.56
N TYR A 208 8.61 3.59 -25.78
CA TYR A 208 8.85 3.83 -24.35
C TYR A 208 9.71 5.08 -24.10
N PRO A 209 9.55 5.76 -22.95
CA PRO A 209 10.48 6.80 -22.52
C PRO A 209 11.86 6.21 -22.23
N ILE A 210 12.90 6.94 -22.63
CA ILE A 210 14.32 6.61 -22.38
C ILE A 210 15.04 7.73 -21.60
N SER A 211 14.29 8.75 -21.20
CA SER A 211 14.74 9.77 -20.29
C SER A 211 13.57 10.28 -19.47
N ASP A 212 13.91 10.80 -18.30
CA ASP A 212 13.08 11.71 -17.53
C ASP A 212 12.84 13.00 -18.32
N GLU A 213 11.96 13.87 -17.85
CA GLU A 213 11.83 15.22 -18.38
C GLU A 213 13.00 16.11 -17.91
N PHE A 214 13.76 16.65 -18.86
CA PHE A 214 14.91 17.52 -18.59
C PHE A 214 14.81 18.87 -19.31
N GLN A 215 15.65 19.81 -18.90
CA GLN A 215 15.76 21.12 -19.54
C GLN A 215 16.62 21.02 -20.80
N ASP A 216 16.09 21.46 -21.95
CA ASP A 216 16.78 21.51 -23.25
C ASP A 216 16.66 22.92 -23.84
N GLY A 217 17.63 23.78 -23.53
CA GLY A 217 17.59 25.20 -23.88
C GLY A 217 16.36 25.89 -23.26
N THR A 218 15.50 26.47 -24.09
CA THR A 218 14.23 27.10 -23.68
C THR A 218 13.07 26.11 -23.56
N TYR A 219 13.29 24.83 -23.87
CA TYR A 219 12.27 23.80 -23.85
C TYR A 219 12.45 22.86 -22.65
N ARG A 220 11.36 22.23 -22.23
CA ARG A 220 11.38 20.96 -21.51
C ARG A 220 11.34 19.84 -22.52
N ARG A 221 11.98 18.70 -22.24
CA ARG A 221 12.05 17.58 -23.19
C ARG A 221 12.09 16.24 -22.47
N SER A 222 11.39 15.26 -23.05
CA SER A 222 11.59 13.84 -22.77
C SER A 222 11.94 13.11 -24.07
N ASN A 223 12.87 12.18 -23.99
CA ASN A 223 13.26 11.32 -25.09
C ASN A 223 12.53 9.97 -25.00
N PHE A 224 12.20 9.43 -26.16
CA PHE A 224 11.54 8.15 -26.33
C PHE A 224 12.36 7.29 -27.30
N GLN A 225 12.12 5.98 -27.33
CA GLN A 225 12.86 5.04 -28.18
C GLN A 225 12.96 5.47 -29.66
N HIS A 226 11.93 6.12 -30.19
CA HIS A 226 11.85 6.49 -31.61
C HIS A 226 11.66 7.99 -31.85
N GLY A 227 12.02 8.82 -30.88
CA GLY A 227 11.93 10.27 -31.04
C GLY A 227 12.00 11.04 -29.72
N SER A 228 11.43 12.24 -29.73
CA SER A 228 11.34 13.06 -28.52
C SER A 228 10.09 13.93 -28.54
N ILE A 229 9.66 14.36 -27.37
CA ILE A 229 8.65 15.40 -27.23
C ILE A 229 9.30 16.55 -26.47
N ARG A 230 9.20 17.76 -27.02
CA ARG A 230 9.61 19.00 -26.37
C ARG A 230 8.40 19.86 -26.05
N TRP A 231 8.49 20.68 -25.02
CA TRP A 231 7.45 21.62 -24.62
C TRP A 231 8.03 23.00 -24.30
N SER A 232 7.36 24.05 -24.76
CA SER A 232 7.53 25.42 -24.25
C SER A 232 6.16 26.08 -24.10
N ALA A 233 6.10 27.20 -23.37
CA ALA A 233 4.87 27.99 -23.28
C ALA A 233 4.39 28.51 -24.65
N ASP A 234 5.32 28.84 -25.56
CA ASP A 234 4.99 29.45 -26.85
C ASP A 234 4.44 28.44 -27.87
N THR A 235 4.97 27.21 -27.85
CA THR A 235 4.69 26.20 -28.89
C THR A 235 3.87 25.01 -28.41
N GLY A 236 3.68 24.89 -27.09
CA GLY A 236 3.10 23.69 -26.48
C GLY A 236 3.98 22.45 -26.71
N ALA A 237 3.39 21.26 -26.54
CA ALA A 237 4.10 20.00 -26.66
C ALA A 237 4.15 19.50 -28.12
N VAL A 238 5.36 19.42 -28.67
CA VAL A 238 5.64 19.03 -30.05
C VAL A 238 6.48 17.76 -30.07
N ALA A 239 5.97 16.74 -30.76
CA ALA A 239 6.66 15.47 -30.97
C ALA A 239 7.51 15.51 -32.25
N SER A 240 8.66 14.86 -32.20
CA SER A 240 9.56 14.64 -33.33
C SER A 240 9.93 13.16 -33.38
N ARG A 241 9.96 12.56 -34.57
CA ARG A 241 10.46 11.19 -34.76
C ARG A 241 11.90 11.21 -35.21
N SER A 242 12.68 10.22 -34.76
CA SER A 242 14.01 9.98 -35.31
C SER A 242 13.87 9.49 -36.76
N VAL A 243 14.50 10.18 -37.71
CA VAL A 243 14.63 9.71 -39.09
C VAL A 243 15.84 8.78 -39.12
N LYS A 244 15.66 7.51 -39.51
CA LYS A 244 16.79 6.67 -39.89
C LYS A 244 17.32 7.24 -41.21
N ILE A 245 18.54 7.78 -41.19
CA ILE A 245 19.28 8.02 -42.42
C ILE A 245 19.93 6.67 -42.72
N ASP A 246 19.33 5.93 -43.65
CA ASP A 246 19.89 4.70 -44.21
C ASP A 246 21.09 5.01 -45.12
#